data_AF-A0A3C2AYH6-F1
#
_entry.id   AF-A0A3C2AYH6-F1
#
_cell.length_a   1.000
_cell.length_b   1.000
_cell.length_c   1.000
_cell.angle_alpha   90.00
_cell.angle_beta   90.00
_cell.angle_gamma   90.00
#
_symmetry.space_group_name_H-M   'P 1'
#
loop_
_entity.id
_entity.type
_entity.pdbx_description
1 polymer ?
#
loop_
_entity_poly.entity_id
_entity_poly.type
_entity_poly.pdbx_seq_one_letter_code
_entity_poly.pdbx_strand_id
1 'polypeptide(L)'
;MSTATRRDLAGRLGQHTVRPDGIPKVQGSFQFSSDYTADGVLWGATLRSPHPHARIVRIDTSGALAVPGVSCVLTAADVPGKP
;
A
#
# COMPACT_ATOMS: atom_id res chain seq x y z
N MET A 1 49.03 12.84 -25.86
CA MET A 1 47.61 13.00 -26.23
C MET A 1 46.87 11.76 -25.73
N SER A 2 46.12 11.89 -24.64
CA SER A 2 45.47 10.78 -23.94
C SER A 2 44.05 10.61 -24.48
N THR A 3 43.82 9.59 -25.29
CA THR A 3 42.47 9.17 -25.69
C THR A 3 41.86 8.43 -24.50
N ALA A 4 41.14 9.14 -23.64
CA ALA A 4 40.38 8.52 -22.57
C ALA A 4 39.27 7.67 -23.20
N THR A 5 39.40 6.35 -23.14
CA THR A 5 38.35 5.39 -23.51
C THR A 5 37.07 5.75 -22.76
N ARG A 6 36.08 6.27 -23.48
CA ARG A 6 34.78 6.63 -22.95
C ARG A 6 34.14 5.36 -22.39
N ARG A 7 34.10 5.23 -21.05
CA ARG A 7 33.40 4.12 -20.41
C ARG A 7 31.94 4.14 -20.88
N ASP A 8 31.47 3.02 -21.42
CA ASP A 8 30.05 2.80 -21.68
C ASP A 8 29.31 2.73 -20.35
N LEU A 9 28.95 3.90 -19.83
CA LEU A 9 28.06 4.04 -18.68
C LEU A 9 26.67 3.60 -19.14
N ALA A 10 26.19 2.47 -18.62
CA ALA A 10 24.83 2.01 -18.85
C ALA A 10 23.82 3.06 -18.36
N GLY A 11 22.77 3.33 -19.14
CA GLY A 11 21.65 4.19 -18.74
C GLY A 11 21.77 5.65 -19.19
N ARG A 12 22.19 5.90 -20.44
CA ARG A 12 22.19 7.25 -21.02
C ARG A 12 20.84 7.56 -21.66
N LEU A 13 20.47 8.84 -21.67
CA LEU A 13 19.35 9.33 -22.46
C LEU A 13 19.48 8.89 -23.92
N GLY A 14 18.39 8.32 -24.47
CA GLY A 14 18.34 7.81 -25.84
C GLY A 14 18.79 6.36 -26.02
N GLN A 15 19.25 5.66 -24.97
CA GLN A 15 19.61 4.24 -25.07
C GLN A 15 18.47 3.31 -24.63
N HIS A 16 18.34 2.18 -25.33
CA HIS A 16 17.47 1.08 -24.92
C HIS A 16 18.13 0.30 -23.78
N THR A 17 17.82 0.67 -22.54
CA THR A 17 18.39 0.06 -21.33
C THR A 17 17.51 -1.05 -20.77
N VAL A 18 18.11 -1.98 -20.04
CA VAL A 18 17.37 -3.01 -19.31
C VAL A 18 16.67 -2.37 -18.11
N ARG A 19 15.39 -2.70 -17.94
CA ARG A 19 14.61 -2.26 -16.78
C ARG A 19 15.08 -2.98 -15.51
N PRO A 20 15.63 -2.27 -14.50
CA PRO A 20 16.24 -2.91 -13.32
C PRO A 20 15.25 -3.76 -12.50
N ASP A 21 14.00 -3.33 -12.39
CA ASP A 21 12.93 -4.03 -11.67
C ASP A 21 12.13 -5.02 -12.55
N GLY A 22 12.50 -5.19 -13.82
CA GLY A 22 11.74 -5.97 -14.79
C GLY A 22 11.71 -7.45 -14.46
N ILE A 23 12.89 -8.06 -14.31
CA ILE A 23 13.05 -9.50 -14.01
C ILE A 23 12.29 -9.92 -12.75
N PRO A 24 12.49 -9.30 -11.57
CA PRO A 24 11.79 -9.76 -10.36
C PRO A 24 10.27 -9.58 -10.44
N LYS A 25 9.77 -8.58 -11.18
CA LYS A 25 8.32 -8.38 -11.37
C LYS A 25 7.69 -9.46 -12.26
N VAL A 26 8.33 -9.82 -13.36
CA VAL A 26 7.79 -10.86 -14.27
C VAL A 26 7.96 -12.28 -13.70
N GLN A 27 8.92 -12.46 -12.79
CA GLN A 27 9.14 -13.73 -12.09
C GLN A 27 8.33 -13.87 -10.80
N GLY A 28 7.63 -12.81 -10.36
CA GLY A 28 6.88 -12.82 -9.10
C GLY A 28 7.76 -12.84 -7.83
N SER A 29 9.06 -12.51 -7.95
CA SER A 29 9.99 -12.40 -6.82
C SER A 29 10.11 -10.97 -6.28
N PHE A 30 9.49 -9.99 -6.94
CA PHE A 30 9.39 -8.62 -6.44
C PHE A 30 8.36 -8.53 -5.31
N GLN A 31 8.76 -8.03 -4.14
CA GLN A 31 7.86 -7.85 -3.00
C GLN A 31 7.06 -6.55 -3.10
N PHE A 32 5.74 -6.67 -3.02
CA PHE A 32 4.80 -5.57 -2.85
C PHE A 32 4.38 -5.44 -1.39
N SER A 33 3.72 -4.32 -1.04
CA SER A 33 3.29 -4.04 0.34
C SER A 33 2.41 -5.15 0.93
N SER A 34 1.61 -5.83 0.10
CA SER A 34 0.75 -6.95 0.49
C SER A 34 1.50 -8.24 0.80
N ASP A 35 2.76 -8.36 0.36
CA ASP A 35 3.54 -9.59 0.50
C ASP A 35 4.31 -9.62 1.82
N TYR A 36 4.37 -8.48 2.52
CA TYR A 36 4.98 -8.38 3.83
C TYR A 36 4.08 -8.98 4.89
N THR A 37 4.68 -9.80 5.75
CA THR A 37 4.05 -10.33 6.95
C THR A 37 4.97 -10.08 8.15
N ALA A 38 4.37 -9.99 9.33
CA ALA A 38 5.08 -9.90 10.60
C ALA A 38 4.22 -10.56 11.69
N ASP A 39 4.86 -10.99 12.77
CA ASP A 39 4.15 -11.55 13.90
C ASP A 39 3.17 -10.51 14.49
N GLY A 40 1.92 -10.91 14.66
CA GLY A 40 0.86 -10.03 15.20
C GLY A 40 0.29 -9.01 14.21
N VAL A 41 0.60 -9.09 12.91
CA VAL A 41 -0.04 -8.23 11.90
C VAL A 41 -1.55 -8.47 11.85
N LEU A 42 -2.33 -7.38 11.80
CA LEU A 42 -3.77 -7.42 11.65
C LEU A 42 -4.18 -7.04 10.24
N TRP A 43 -5.30 -7.61 9.79
CA TRP A 43 -5.93 -7.23 8.53
C TRP A 43 -7.01 -6.18 8.80
N GLY A 44 -6.96 -5.08 8.03
CA GLY A 44 -7.95 -4.01 8.09
C GLY A 44 -8.85 -4.02 6.85
N ALA A 45 -10.11 -3.65 7.04
CA ALA A 45 -11.05 -3.39 5.96
C ALA A 45 -11.84 -2.11 6.26
N THR A 46 -12.22 -1.38 5.22
CA THR A 46 -12.97 -0.13 5.35
C THR A 46 -14.41 -0.33 4.92
N LEU A 47 -15.35 -0.13 5.85
CA LEU A 47 -16.76 0.01 5.51
C LEU A 47 -16.97 1.35 4.77
N ARG A 48 -17.56 1.31 3.58
CA ARG A 48 -17.76 2.48 2.72
C ARG A 48 -19.23 2.91 2.73
N SER A 49 -19.46 4.20 2.52
CA SER A 49 -20.82 4.74 2.42
C SER A 49 -21.56 4.12 1.23
N PRO A 50 -22.79 3.61 1.42
CA PRO A 50 -23.67 3.23 0.31
C PRO A 50 -24.36 4.46 -0.31
N HIS A 51 -24.25 5.64 0.32
CA HIS A 51 -24.88 6.87 -0.14
C HIS A 51 -23.83 7.82 -0.75
N PRO A 52 -24.10 8.42 -1.93
CA PRO A 52 -23.19 9.39 -2.54
C PRO A 52 -23.12 10.70 -1.73
N HIS A 53 -24.20 11.09 -1.06
CA HIS A 53 -24.25 12.23 -0.15
C HIS A 53 -25.28 11.98 0.96
N ALA A 54 -24.82 11.98 2.21
CA ALA A 54 -25.67 11.81 3.38
C ALA A 54 -24.97 12.33 4.64
N ARG A 55 -25.76 12.68 5.66
CA ARG A 55 -25.25 12.90 7.02
C ARG A 55 -25.19 11.56 7.76
N ILE A 56 -24.05 11.23 8.35
CA ILE A 56 -23.93 10.08 9.25
C ILE A 56 -24.63 10.46 10.57
N VAL A 57 -25.77 9.82 10.85
CA VAL A 57 -26.53 10.05 12.10
C VAL A 57 -26.07 9.12 13.20
N ARG A 58 -25.74 7.87 12.86
CA ARG A 58 -25.27 6.84 13.80
C ARG A 58 -24.42 5.81 13.07
N ILE A 59 -23.43 5.27 13.77
CA ILE A 59 -22.70 4.05 13.39
C ILE A 59 -22.88 3.08 14.57
N ASP A 60 -23.35 1.87 14.30
CA ASP A 60 -23.44 0.81 15.30
C ASP A 60 -22.34 -0.22 15.05
N THR A 61 -21.39 -0.31 15.98
CA THR A 61 -20.22 -1.20 15.87
C THR A 61 -20.38 -2.48 16.69
N SER A 62 -21.48 -2.63 17.45
CA SER A 62 -21.68 -3.73 18.39
C SER A 62 -21.61 -5.12 17.73
N GLY A 63 -22.24 -5.27 16.56
CA GLY A 63 -22.22 -6.52 15.80
C GLY A 63 -20.82 -6.92 15.34
N ALA A 64 -20.00 -5.95 14.90
CA ALA A 64 -18.63 -6.22 14.47
C ALA A 64 -17.74 -6.59 15.67
N LEU A 65 -17.86 -5.87 16.79
CA LEU A 65 -17.09 -6.13 18.00
C LEU A 65 -17.43 -7.48 18.67
N ALA A 66 -18.61 -8.03 18.41
CA ALA A 66 -19.01 -9.34 18.91
C ALA A 66 -18.39 -10.51 18.11
N VAL A 67 -17.81 -10.27 16.94
CA VAL A 67 -17.21 -11.32 16.11
C VAL A 67 -15.84 -11.73 16.68
N PRO A 68 -15.62 -13.01 17.00
CA PRO A 68 -14.31 -13.48 17.45
C PRO A 68 -13.21 -13.19 16.43
N GLY A 69 -12.11 -12.61 16.89
CA GLY A 69 -10.98 -12.23 16.03
C GLY A 69 -10.99 -10.78 15.55
N VAL A 70 -12.08 -10.03 15.75
CA VAL A 70 -12.07 -8.58 15.53
C VAL A 70 -11.27 -7.91 16.65
N SER A 71 -10.13 -7.31 16.29
CA SER A 71 -9.29 -6.62 17.26
C SER A 71 -9.80 -5.23 17.62
N CYS A 72 -10.39 -4.49 16.68
CA CYS A 72 -10.96 -3.16 16.91
C CYS A 72 -11.89 -2.73 15.77
N VAL A 73 -12.69 -1.70 16.00
CA VAL A 73 -13.46 -0.97 14.99
C VAL A 73 -13.18 0.51 15.16
N LEU A 74 -12.57 1.14 14.16
CA LEU A 74 -12.19 2.55 14.21
C LEU A 74 -13.24 3.41 13.50
N THR A 75 -13.59 4.53 14.13
CA THR A 75 -14.54 5.52 13.64
C THR A 75 -13.92 6.93 13.68
N ALA A 76 -14.66 7.94 13.23
CA ALA A 76 -14.22 9.33 13.35
C ALA A 76 -14.00 9.77 14.81
N ALA A 77 -14.62 9.10 15.79
CA ALA A 77 -14.41 9.40 17.20
C ALA A 77 -13.00 9.04 17.71
N ASP A 78 -12.31 8.13 17.01
CA ASP A 78 -10.98 7.64 17.38
C ASP A 78 -9.84 8.45 16.72
N VAL A 79 -10.19 9.35 15.78
CA VAL A 79 -9.22 10.17 15.03
C VAL A 79 -9.16 11.57 15.64
N PRO A 80 -8.01 12.00 16.20
CA PRO A 80 -7.89 13.32 16.78
C PRO A 80 -7.98 14.42 15.71
N GLY A 81 -8.76 15.45 15.98
CA GLY A 81 -8.94 16.59 15.07
C GLY A 81 -10.27 17.30 15.33
N LYS A 82 -10.44 18.50 14.76
CA LYS A 82 -11.75 19.11 14.59
C LYS A 82 -12.15 18.98 13.12
N PRO A 83 -13.42 18.77 12.80
CA PRO A 83 -13.91 18.81 11.42
C PRO A 83 -13.52 20.10 10.69
#